data_AF-A0A2K9NGF2-F1
#
_entry.id   AF-A0A2K9NGF2-F1
#
_cell.length_a   1.000
_cell.length_b   1.000
_cell.length_c   1.000
_cell.angle_alpha   90.00
_cell.angle_beta   90.00
_cell.angle_gamma   90.00
#
_symmetry.space_group_name_H-M   'P 1'
#
loop_
_entity.id
_entity.type
_entity.pdbx_description
1 polymer ?
#
loop_
_entity_poly.entity_id
_entity_poly.type
_entity_poly.pdbx_seq_one_letter_code
_entity_poly.pdbx_strand_id
1 'polypeptide(L)'
;MSGPELTRRQSLGLAAMAAAAGAVGGGVSAAMASSATPSFQTKIDFKDPKWNRDSYVRLDADIDPTKEKIGWFRGNVYGVRDNEPVRTLFILDGFSFVRTKRLEDGSYRRMLREIGFYRDAKTGEIMKTWHNPYTNEDVRVVPIANDPYNYTIGEFKPQPPSYGGLNKDKPPPEPFLLDWRYGPDDTVILTTDIHLFYPNALQPDKWVRESGGAFNRVSELFTYVIKRKDLENPKLTHVKAVGSWSRITPWLPWMLMGQAPGHISYFCSFGAYDSVNDIPADIREAARAMDPKWLASPTEDYGPSLSSIENYARFQTPAPVPAGWTPPQPPPPRTLPPMPPK
;
A
#
# COMPACT_ATOMS: atom_id res chain seq x y z
N MET A 1 -24.22 0.85 26.78
CA MET A 1 -24.68 2.13 26.22
C MET A 1 -24.58 2.02 24.72
N SER A 2 -25.74 1.92 24.08
CA SER A 2 -25.96 1.79 22.65
C SER A 2 -25.43 3.00 21.90
N GLY A 3 -24.35 2.81 21.14
CA GLY A 3 -23.89 3.79 20.15
C GLY A 3 -24.83 3.82 18.95
N PRO A 4 -24.93 4.95 18.23
CA PRO A 4 -25.96 5.14 17.21
C PRO A 4 -25.75 4.20 16.03
N GLU A 5 -26.85 3.56 15.62
CA GLU A 5 -26.98 2.82 14.36
C GLU A 5 -26.64 3.75 13.18
N LEU A 6 -25.74 3.30 12.29
CA LEU A 6 -25.38 4.03 11.08
C LEU A 6 -25.87 3.29 9.85
N THR A 7 -27.01 3.73 9.32
CA THR A 7 -27.52 3.33 8.01
C THR A 7 -27.02 4.27 6.91
N ARG A 8 -26.44 3.68 5.86
CA ARG A 8 -26.38 4.12 4.45
C ARG A 8 -26.25 5.64 4.16
N ARG A 9 -25.08 6.06 3.66
CA ARG A 9 -24.85 6.57 2.28
C ARG A 9 -23.52 7.31 2.16
N GLN A 10 -22.74 6.87 1.16
CA GLN A 10 -21.88 7.68 0.28
C GLN A 10 -20.66 8.36 0.92
N SER A 11 -19.53 7.65 0.82
CA SER A 11 -18.18 8.20 0.85
C SER A 11 -17.90 8.99 -0.43
N LEU A 12 -17.97 10.33 -0.34
CA LEU A 12 -17.38 11.26 -1.29
C LEU A 12 -16.57 12.28 -0.48
N GLY A 13 -15.29 12.39 -0.81
CA GLY A 13 -14.53 13.57 -0.45
C GLY A 13 -15.03 14.76 -1.27
N LEU A 14 -14.90 15.96 -0.72
CA LEU A 14 -14.44 17.12 -1.49
C LEU A 14 -13.95 18.25 -0.56
N ALA A 15 -13.16 19.11 -1.19
CA ALA A 15 -12.39 20.22 -0.68
C ALA A 15 -13.21 21.41 -0.11
N ALA A 16 -12.51 22.29 0.61
CA ALA A 16 -12.74 23.72 0.67
C ALA A 16 -11.35 24.37 0.90
N MET A 17 -10.88 25.41 0.22
CA MET A 17 -11.45 26.68 -0.24
C MET A 17 -10.53 27.24 -1.36
N ALA A 18 -10.81 28.27 -2.15
CA ALA A 18 -11.98 29.02 -2.58
C ALA A 18 -11.48 29.89 -3.75
N ALA A 19 -12.29 30.04 -4.80
CA ALA A 19 -12.01 30.94 -5.90
C ALA A 19 -12.40 32.38 -5.52
N ALA A 20 -11.50 33.33 -5.74
CA ALA A 20 -11.85 34.73 -5.89
C ALA A 20 -11.46 35.13 -7.33
N ALA A 21 -12.47 35.44 -8.14
CA ALA A 21 -12.30 35.92 -9.51
C ALA A 21 -12.21 37.46 -9.51
N GLY A 22 -11.18 37.97 -10.17
CA GLY A 22 -11.08 39.35 -10.63
C GLY A 22 -10.23 39.34 -11.90
N ALA A 23 -10.86 39.55 -13.05
CA ALA A 23 -10.23 39.52 -14.37
C ALA A 23 -9.53 40.86 -14.68
N VAL A 24 -8.32 40.83 -15.28
CA VAL A 24 -7.96 41.56 -16.52
C VAL A 24 -6.76 40.85 -17.17
N GLY A 25 -6.78 40.71 -18.49
CA GLY A 25 -5.84 39.91 -19.27
C GLY A 25 -4.43 40.47 -19.45
N GLY A 26 -3.59 39.61 -20.00
CA GLY A 26 -2.24 39.87 -20.46
C GLY A 26 -1.60 38.53 -20.78
N GLY A 27 -1.30 38.28 -22.05
CA GLY A 27 -0.63 37.07 -22.48
C GLY A 27 0.70 36.91 -21.75
N VAL A 28 0.82 35.85 -20.96
CA VAL A 28 2.10 35.43 -20.41
C VAL A 28 2.41 34.10 -21.07
N SER A 29 3.41 34.10 -21.95
CA SER A 29 4.06 32.86 -22.36
C SER A 29 4.39 32.10 -21.09
N ALA A 30 3.86 30.89 -20.96
CA ALA A 30 4.23 29.99 -19.88
C ALA A 30 5.72 29.68 -20.04
N ALA A 31 6.55 30.49 -19.41
CA ALA A 31 7.92 30.12 -19.13
C ALA A 31 7.83 28.81 -18.37
N MET A 32 8.28 27.71 -18.98
CA MET A 32 8.47 26.47 -18.25
C MET A 32 9.45 26.79 -17.13
N ALA A 33 8.93 26.94 -15.92
CA ALA A 33 9.73 27.12 -14.73
C ALA A 33 10.69 25.93 -14.71
N SER A 34 11.99 26.22 -14.86
CA SER A 34 13.05 25.28 -14.54
C SER A 34 12.73 24.73 -13.15
N SER A 35 12.29 23.49 -13.05
CA SER A 35 11.93 22.87 -11.78
C SER A 35 13.21 22.56 -11.03
N ALA A 36 13.77 23.59 -10.38
CA ALA A 36 14.95 23.43 -9.54
C ALA A 36 14.65 22.35 -8.50
N THR A 37 15.61 21.43 -8.33
CA THR A 37 15.54 20.42 -7.28
C THR A 37 15.24 21.10 -5.94
N PRO A 38 14.20 20.66 -5.21
CA PRO A 38 13.86 21.28 -3.94
C PRO A 38 15.01 21.16 -2.94
N SER A 39 15.20 22.15 -2.06
CA SER A 39 16.18 22.03 -0.97
C SER A 39 15.73 21.00 0.08
N PHE A 40 16.69 20.30 0.66
CA PHE A 40 16.47 19.26 1.67
C PHE A 40 17.64 19.16 2.66
N GLN A 41 17.38 18.59 3.84
CA GLN A 41 18.40 18.32 4.85
C GLN A 41 19.11 16.99 4.63
N THR A 42 20.42 16.96 4.87
CA THR A 42 21.25 15.74 4.77
C THR A 42 22.00 15.41 6.05
N LYS A 43 22.21 16.38 6.94
CA LYS A 43 22.79 16.12 8.26
C LYS A 43 21.80 15.31 9.08
N ILE A 44 22.18 14.08 9.43
CA ILE A 44 21.32 13.16 10.18
C ILE A 44 20.92 13.77 11.53
N ASP A 45 19.62 13.95 11.72
CA ASP A 45 18.99 14.27 13.00
C ASP A 45 17.63 13.57 13.10
N PHE A 46 17.61 12.43 13.81
CA PHE A 46 16.39 11.63 13.98
C PHE A 46 15.27 12.38 14.72
N LYS A 47 15.59 13.49 15.41
CA LYS A 47 14.62 14.30 16.16
C LYS A 47 14.14 15.54 15.40
N ASP A 48 14.71 15.84 14.23
CA ASP A 48 14.25 16.94 13.38
C ASP A 48 13.12 16.45 12.43
N PRO A 49 11.88 16.98 12.54
CA PRO A 49 10.80 16.62 11.62
C PRO A 49 11.08 17.02 10.16
N LYS A 50 11.91 18.04 9.90
CA LYS A 50 12.34 18.40 8.53
C LYS A 50 13.25 17.34 7.96
N TRP A 51 14.22 16.86 8.74
CA TRP A 51 15.11 15.79 8.33
C TRP A 51 14.34 14.50 8.08
N ASN A 52 13.38 14.18 8.95
CA ASN A 52 12.51 13.01 8.79
C ASN A 52 11.69 13.09 7.49
N ARG A 53 11.02 14.23 7.23
CA ARG A 53 10.29 14.47 5.98
C ARG A 53 11.19 14.26 4.77
N ASP A 54 12.32 14.95 4.75
CA ASP A 54 13.25 15.00 3.61
C ASP A 54 13.91 13.64 3.35
N SER A 55 14.29 12.92 4.40
CA SER A 55 14.87 11.58 4.29
C SER A 55 13.82 10.56 3.85
N TYR A 56 12.63 10.57 4.45
CA TYR A 56 11.56 9.64 4.10
C TYR A 56 11.07 9.83 2.66
N VAL A 57 10.84 11.07 2.21
CA VAL A 57 10.40 11.31 0.83
C VAL A 57 11.45 10.88 -0.20
N ARG A 58 12.75 11.03 0.10
CA ARG A 58 13.84 10.57 -0.78
C ARG A 58 13.93 9.03 -0.82
N LEU A 59 13.47 8.33 0.21
CA LEU A 59 13.35 6.87 0.19
C LEU A 59 12.12 6.42 -0.59
N ASP A 60 10.98 7.07 -0.37
CA ASP A 60 9.69 6.67 -0.93
C ASP A 60 9.52 7.11 -2.39
N ALA A 61 10.21 8.17 -2.83
CA ALA A 61 10.14 8.74 -4.17
C ALA A 61 11.46 9.43 -4.61
N ASP A 62 11.42 10.07 -5.78
CA ASP A 62 12.41 11.08 -6.19
C ASP A 62 11.82 12.49 -5.95
N ILE A 63 12.58 13.36 -5.29
CA ILE A 63 12.16 14.75 -5.01
C ILE A 63 12.38 15.69 -6.20
N ASP A 64 13.13 15.26 -7.21
CA ASP A 64 13.19 15.94 -8.49
C ASP A 64 11.88 15.69 -9.25
N PRO A 65 11.03 16.71 -9.46
CA PRO A 65 9.71 16.52 -10.05
C PRO A 65 9.75 16.10 -11.52
N THR A 66 10.93 16.16 -12.17
CA THR A 66 11.13 15.67 -13.54
C THR A 66 11.38 14.17 -13.61
N LYS A 67 11.67 13.54 -12.46
CA LYS A 67 12.00 12.12 -12.36
C LYS A 67 10.85 11.33 -11.75
N GLU A 68 11.01 10.01 -11.80
CA GLU A 68 10.17 9.07 -11.08
C GLU A 68 11.03 7.96 -10.50
N LYS A 69 10.66 7.50 -9.30
CA LYS A 69 11.24 6.32 -8.69
C LYS A 69 10.47 5.10 -9.18
N ILE A 70 11.20 4.04 -9.53
CA ILE A 70 10.65 2.72 -9.86
C ILE A 70 10.90 1.79 -8.68
N GLY A 71 9.91 1.60 -7.82
CA GLY A 71 9.96 0.64 -6.72
C GLY A 71 9.63 -0.77 -7.19
N TRP A 72 10.20 -1.79 -6.55
CA TRP A 72 9.81 -3.20 -6.74
C TRP A 72 9.57 -3.86 -5.41
N PHE A 73 8.69 -4.87 -5.39
CA PHE A 73 8.47 -5.74 -4.24
C PHE A 73 8.22 -7.17 -4.71
N ARG A 74 8.74 -8.14 -3.97
CA ARG A 74 8.53 -9.56 -4.25
C ARG A 74 8.63 -10.39 -2.98
N GLY A 75 7.77 -11.40 -2.85
CA GLY A 75 7.80 -12.29 -1.69
C GLY A 75 6.73 -13.36 -1.67
N ASN A 76 6.83 -14.24 -0.68
CA ASN A 76 5.86 -15.30 -0.48
C ASN A 76 4.65 -14.78 0.30
N VAL A 77 3.48 -15.30 -0.07
CA VAL A 77 2.22 -15.07 0.62
C VAL A 77 1.75 -16.39 1.21
N TYR A 78 1.43 -16.35 2.50
CA TYR A 78 1.08 -17.51 3.28
C TYR A 78 -0.35 -17.40 3.81
N GLY A 79 -1.03 -18.54 3.86
CA GLY A 79 -2.27 -18.68 4.61
C GLY A 79 -2.01 -19.24 5.99
N VAL A 80 -2.52 -18.55 7.00
CA VAL A 80 -2.39 -18.90 8.41
C VAL A 80 -3.78 -19.28 8.91
N ARG A 81 -3.95 -20.54 9.29
CA ARG A 81 -5.22 -21.08 9.78
C ARG A 81 -4.94 -22.11 10.88
N ASP A 82 -5.88 -22.23 11.81
CA ASP A 82 -5.73 -23.09 12.98
C ASP A 82 -5.57 -24.57 12.61
N ASN A 83 -4.91 -25.32 13.49
CA ASN A 83 -4.78 -26.79 13.46
C ASN A 83 -4.09 -27.38 12.23
N GLU A 84 -3.38 -26.57 11.45
CA GLU A 84 -2.55 -27.01 10.33
C GLU A 84 -1.27 -26.19 10.18
N PRO A 85 -0.24 -26.72 9.50
CA PRO A 85 0.92 -25.92 9.14
C PRO A 85 0.54 -24.72 8.27
N VAL A 86 1.26 -23.61 8.46
CA VAL A 86 1.18 -22.45 7.57
C VAL A 86 1.46 -22.88 6.13
N ARG A 87 0.60 -22.47 5.20
CA ARG A 87 0.68 -22.88 3.79
C ARG A 87 1.24 -21.74 2.95
N THR A 88 2.28 -22.00 2.16
CA THR A 88 2.65 -21.12 1.05
C THR A 88 1.55 -21.19 0.00
N LEU A 89 0.96 -20.05 -0.37
CA LEU A 89 -0.15 -19.99 -1.33
C LEU A 89 0.32 -19.60 -2.72
N PHE A 90 1.11 -18.52 -2.80
CA PHE A 90 1.62 -17.93 -4.04
C PHE A 90 2.72 -16.92 -3.74
N ILE A 91 3.37 -16.42 -4.78
CA ILE A 91 4.36 -15.34 -4.72
C ILE A 91 3.68 -14.03 -5.16
N LEU A 92 3.79 -12.97 -4.38
CA LEU A 92 3.51 -11.61 -4.86
C LEU A 92 4.75 -11.08 -5.57
N ASP A 93 4.57 -10.49 -6.75
CA ASP A 93 5.63 -9.81 -7.51
C ASP A 93 5.03 -8.54 -8.11
N GLY A 94 5.69 -7.40 -7.98
CA GLY A 94 5.11 -6.13 -8.37
C GLY A 94 6.08 -4.97 -8.35
N PHE A 95 5.59 -3.85 -8.86
CA PHE A 95 6.35 -2.61 -8.95
C PHE A 95 5.43 -1.40 -8.85
N SER A 96 6.05 -0.25 -8.61
CA SER A 96 5.36 1.03 -8.50
C SER A 96 6.17 2.14 -9.15
N PHE A 97 5.46 3.12 -9.71
CA PHE A 97 6.05 4.37 -10.17
C PHE A 97 5.60 5.52 -9.29
N VAL A 98 6.55 6.31 -8.81
CA VAL A 98 6.29 7.39 -7.85
C VAL A 98 6.96 8.69 -8.29
N ARG A 99 6.19 9.77 -8.32
CA ARG A 99 6.66 11.14 -8.50
C ARG A 99 6.23 12.01 -7.32
N THR A 100 6.90 13.13 -7.12
CA THR A 100 6.51 14.14 -6.14
C THR A 100 6.21 15.49 -6.78
N LYS A 101 5.34 16.27 -6.13
CA LYS A 101 5.22 17.72 -6.30
C LYS A 101 5.54 18.39 -4.96
N ARG A 102 6.40 19.40 -4.97
CA ARG A 102 6.65 20.23 -3.77
C ARG A 102 5.46 21.15 -3.56
N LEU A 103 4.93 21.22 -2.34
CA LEU A 103 3.85 22.13 -1.95
C LEU A 103 4.41 23.43 -1.35
N GLU A 104 3.60 24.48 -1.31
CA GLU A 104 3.98 25.83 -0.84
C GLU A 104 4.46 25.83 0.62
N ASP A 105 3.88 24.95 1.46
CA ASP A 105 4.25 24.78 2.87
C ASP A 105 5.56 23.98 3.06
N GLY A 106 6.22 23.60 1.96
CA GLY A 106 7.44 22.82 1.97
C GLY A 106 7.21 21.31 2.14
N SER A 107 5.98 20.82 2.24
CA SER A 107 5.68 19.39 2.17
C SER A 107 5.77 18.84 0.74
N TYR A 108 5.67 17.52 0.60
CA TYR A 108 5.69 16.84 -0.69
C TYR A 108 4.37 16.11 -0.91
N ARG A 109 3.71 16.39 -2.04
CA ARG A 109 2.63 15.56 -2.53
C ARG A 109 3.22 14.39 -3.30
N ARG A 110 3.10 13.19 -2.73
CA ARG A 110 3.51 11.95 -3.38
C ARG A 110 2.38 11.46 -4.28
N MET A 111 2.73 11.11 -5.52
CA MET A 111 1.81 10.56 -6.51
C MET A 111 2.30 9.20 -6.99
N LEU A 112 1.50 8.15 -6.73
CA LEU A 112 1.91 6.76 -6.99
C LEU A 112 0.88 6.02 -7.85
N ARG A 113 1.39 5.17 -8.74
CA ARG A 113 0.71 3.98 -9.25
C ARG A 113 1.47 2.72 -8.86
N GLU A 114 0.75 1.69 -8.45
CA GLU A 114 1.32 0.41 -8.03
C GLU A 114 0.51 -0.73 -8.61
N ILE A 115 1.24 -1.73 -9.10
CA ILE A 115 0.66 -2.95 -9.64
C ILE A 115 1.41 -4.16 -9.09
N GLY A 116 0.66 -5.19 -8.71
CA GLY A 116 1.20 -6.44 -8.17
C GLY A 116 0.45 -7.64 -8.72
N PHE A 117 1.18 -8.64 -9.16
CA PHE A 117 0.68 -9.89 -9.71
C PHE A 117 1.00 -11.05 -8.78
N TYR A 118 0.12 -12.06 -8.78
CA TYR A 118 0.32 -13.28 -8.03
C TYR A 118 0.85 -14.36 -8.96
N ARG A 119 1.92 -15.04 -8.54
CA ARG A 119 2.56 -16.12 -9.27
C ARG A 119 2.36 -17.45 -8.56
N ASP A 120 2.32 -18.53 -9.33
CA ASP A 120 2.33 -19.87 -8.76
C ASP A 120 3.64 -20.10 -7.98
N ALA A 121 3.51 -20.66 -6.78
CA ALA A 121 4.65 -20.81 -5.87
C ALA A 121 5.66 -21.87 -6.35
N LYS A 122 5.28 -22.78 -7.25
CA LYS A 122 6.13 -23.85 -7.79
C LYS A 122 6.73 -23.46 -9.14
N THR A 123 5.92 -22.97 -10.07
CA THR A 123 6.37 -22.65 -11.44
C THR A 123 6.89 -21.23 -11.58
N GLY A 124 6.46 -20.30 -10.72
CA GLY A 124 6.79 -18.88 -10.81
C GLY A 124 6.01 -18.13 -11.90
N GLU A 125 5.06 -18.78 -12.59
CA GLU A 125 4.25 -18.16 -13.64
C GLU A 125 3.17 -17.25 -13.05
N ILE A 126 2.90 -16.12 -13.72
CA ILE A 126 1.81 -15.21 -13.33
C ILE A 126 0.46 -15.93 -13.52
N MET A 127 -0.34 -15.98 -12.47
CA MET A 127 -1.59 -16.73 -12.45
C MET A 127 -2.77 -15.87 -12.91
N LYS A 128 -3.61 -16.42 -13.78
CA LYS A 128 -4.97 -15.91 -14.07
C LYS A 128 -6.03 -16.62 -13.24
N THR A 129 -5.78 -17.89 -12.95
CA THR A 129 -6.63 -18.77 -12.14
C THR A 129 -5.74 -19.44 -11.10
N TRP A 130 -6.24 -19.64 -9.89
CA TRP A 130 -5.55 -20.31 -8.80
C TRP A 130 -6.46 -21.34 -8.16
N HIS A 131 -5.93 -22.53 -7.90
CA HIS A 131 -6.65 -23.58 -7.18
C HIS A 131 -6.57 -23.30 -5.68
N ASN A 132 -7.69 -22.95 -5.05
CA ASN A 132 -7.73 -22.66 -3.63
C ASN A 132 -7.71 -23.98 -2.81
N PRO A 133 -6.64 -24.27 -2.05
CA PRO A 133 -6.51 -25.52 -1.31
C PRO A 133 -7.43 -25.61 -0.08
N TYR A 134 -8.14 -24.53 0.27
CA TYR A 134 -9.07 -24.48 1.39
C TYR A 134 -10.50 -24.80 0.99
N THR A 135 -10.91 -24.41 -0.22
CA THR A 135 -12.25 -24.64 -0.76
C THR A 135 -12.27 -25.71 -1.85
N ASN A 136 -11.11 -26.10 -2.36
CA ASN A 136 -10.95 -27.00 -3.52
C ASN A 136 -11.64 -26.45 -4.78
N GLU A 137 -11.64 -25.12 -4.94
CA GLU A 137 -12.22 -24.40 -6.08
C GLU A 137 -11.14 -23.68 -6.89
N ASP A 138 -11.30 -23.65 -8.20
CA ASP A 138 -10.51 -22.78 -9.06
C ASP A 138 -11.10 -21.37 -9.08
N VAL A 139 -10.32 -20.40 -8.62
CA VAL A 139 -10.75 -19.00 -8.52
C VAL A 139 -9.95 -18.11 -9.46
N ARG A 140 -10.62 -17.10 -10.05
CA ARG A 140 -9.94 -16.09 -10.85
C ARG A 140 -9.13 -15.17 -9.95
N VAL A 141 -7.85 -15.01 -10.26
CA VAL A 141 -6.94 -14.12 -9.54
C VAL A 141 -7.24 -12.66 -9.92
N VAL A 142 -7.26 -11.78 -8.92
CA VAL A 142 -7.37 -10.33 -9.13
C VAL A 142 -6.06 -9.67 -8.67
N PRO A 143 -5.32 -8.99 -9.56
CA PRO A 143 -4.07 -8.34 -9.20
C PRO A 143 -4.29 -7.13 -8.28
N ILE A 144 -3.23 -6.73 -7.59
CA ILE A 144 -3.16 -5.41 -6.95
C ILE A 144 -3.06 -4.37 -8.06
N ALA A 145 -3.93 -3.38 -8.04
CA ALA A 145 -3.97 -2.28 -9.00
C ALA A 145 -4.39 -1.00 -8.26
N ASN A 146 -3.43 -0.31 -7.68
CA ASN A 146 -3.64 0.87 -6.87
C ASN A 146 -3.34 2.12 -7.72
N ASP A 147 -4.39 2.80 -8.16
CA ASP A 147 -4.31 4.00 -9.00
C ASP A 147 -5.45 5.00 -8.67
N PRO A 148 -5.16 6.17 -8.09
CA PRO A 148 -3.87 6.58 -7.52
C PRO A 148 -3.73 6.11 -6.07
N TYR A 149 -2.51 6.16 -5.52
CA TYR A 149 -2.27 6.08 -4.06
C TYR A 149 -1.45 7.28 -3.58
N ASN A 150 -2.10 8.44 -3.59
CA ASN A 150 -1.50 9.73 -3.29
C ASN A 150 -1.69 10.10 -1.81
N TYR A 151 -0.65 10.67 -1.21
CA TYR A 151 -0.69 11.26 0.13
C TYR A 151 0.38 12.36 0.28
N THR A 152 0.29 13.15 1.34
CA THR A 152 1.22 14.25 1.60
C THR A 152 2.22 13.86 2.67
N ILE A 153 3.51 14.11 2.40
CA ILE A 153 4.63 13.89 3.32
C ILE A 153 5.09 15.26 3.81
N GLY A 154 4.77 15.59 5.06
CA GLY A 154 5.08 16.86 5.70
C GLY A 154 5.91 16.71 6.97
N GLU A 155 6.14 17.83 7.66
CA GLU A 155 6.84 17.88 8.95
C GLU A 155 5.96 17.40 10.13
N PHE A 156 4.68 17.17 9.88
CA PHE A 156 3.69 16.75 10.87
C PHE A 156 2.95 15.49 10.39
N LYS A 157 2.52 14.67 11.33
CA LYS A 157 1.67 13.51 11.05
C LYS A 157 0.33 13.96 10.43
N PRO A 158 -0.26 13.14 9.55
CA PRO A 158 -1.59 13.41 9.01
C PRO A 158 -2.61 13.60 10.13
N GLN A 159 -3.45 14.62 10.00
CA GLN A 159 -4.60 14.81 10.88
C GLN A 159 -5.62 13.69 10.65
N PRO A 160 -6.41 13.31 11.67
CA PRO A 160 -7.50 12.37 11.49
C PRO A 160 -8.40 12.77 10.31
N PRO A 161 -8.83 11.81 9.47
CA PRO A 161 -9.70 12.11 8.35
C PRO A 161 -11.01 12.72 8.86
N SER A 162 -11.48 13.79 8.20
CA SER A 162 -12.70 14.49 8.60
C SER A 162 -13.99 13.73 8.32
N TYR A 163 -13.93 12.62 7.54
CA TYR A 163 -15.08 11.83 7.09
C TYR A 163 -16.26 12.70 6.59
N GLY A 164 -16.00 13.65 5.68
CA GLY A 164 -17.05 14.55 5.18
C GLY A 164 -17.59 15.51 6.26
N GLY A 165 -16.77 15.83 7.27
CA GLY A 165 -17.14 16.69 8.40
C GLY A 165 -17.72 15.96 9.61
N LEU A 166 -17.84 14.63 9.56
CA LEU A 166 -18.31 13.80 10.67
C LEU A 166 -17.28 13.69 11.79
N ASN A 167 -16.00 13.69 11.46
CA ASN A 167 -14.92 13.81 12.43
C ASN A 167 -14.46 15.25 12.52
N LYS A 168 -14.69 15.84 13.69
CA LYS A 168 -14.35 17.22 14.03
C LYS A 168 -13.11 17.31 14.91
N ASP A 169 -12.50 16.17 15.25
CA ASP A 169 -11.31 16.12 16.07
C ASP A 169 -10.16 16.78 15.32
N LYS A 170 -9.56 17.77 15.96
CA LYS A 170 -8.38 18.49 15.47
C LYS A 170 -7.32 18.44 16.56
N PRO A 171 -6.69 17.27 16.79
CA PRO A 171 -5.61 17.17 17.74
C PRO A 171 -4.48 18.15 17.36
N PRO A 172 -3.72 18.65 18.34
CA PRO A 172 -2.54 19.46 18.07
C PRO A 172 -1.62 18.76 17.05
N PRO A 173 -0.97 19.51 16.14
CA PRO A 173 -0.04 18.92 15.18
C PRO A 173 1.06 18.13 15.91
N GLU A 174 1.20 16.85 15.57
CA GLU A 174 2.28 16.01 16.07
C GLU A 174 3.42 15.98 15.04
N PRO A 175 4.68 16.20 15.45
CA PRO A 175 5.83 16.11 14.54
C PRO A 175 5.90 14.75 13.84
N PHE A 176 6.27 14.76 12.56
CA PHE A 176 6.53 13.56 11.77
C PHE A 176 7.92 13.00 12.13
N LEU A 177 7.98 12.22 13.21
CA LEU A 177 9.17 11.50 13.63
C LEU A 177 8.95 10.00 13.43
N LEU A 178 9.87 9.34 12.74
CA LEU A 178 9.85 7.90 12.49
C LEU A 178 10.90 7.16 13.32
N ASP A 179 10.80 5.83 13.39
CA ASP A 179 11.74 4.97 14.13
C ASP A 179 13.03 4.75 13.32
N TRP A 180 13.92 5.73 13.38
CA TRP A 180 15.27 5.67 12.82
C TRP A 180 16.28 5.21 13.86
N ARG A 181 17.23 4.37 13.44
CA ARG A 181 18.39 3.97 14.24
C ARG A 181 19.61 3.75 13.38
N TYR A 182 20.80 3.91 13.97
CA TYR A 182 22.03 3.45 13.33
C TYR A 182 22.04 1.91 13.29
N GLY A 183 22.47 1.37 12.16
CA GLY A 183 22.73 -0.05 11.97
C GLY A 183 24.24 -0.34 11.87
N PRO A 184 24.62 -1.63 11.76
CA PRO A 184 26.00 -2.02 11.46
C PRO A 184 26.43 -1.57 10.05
N ASP A 185 27.73 -1.71 9.74
CA ASP A 185 28.28 -1.51 8.38
C ASP A 185 27.92 -0.18 7.69
N ASP A 186 27.94 0.91 8.46
CA ASP A 186 27.60 2.27 7.99
C ASP A 186 26.19 2.37 7.40
N THR A 187 25.22 1.69 8.04
CA THR A 187 23.81 1.76 7.67
C THR A 187 22.96 2.57 8.64
N VAL A 188 21.82 3.03 8.15
CA VAL A 188 20.69 3.53 8.94
C VAL A 188 19.51 2.61 8.67
N ILE A 189 18.80 2.24 9.73
CA ILE A 189 17.61 1.41 9.67
C ILE A 189 16.40 2.28 10.01
N LEU A 190 15.36 2.18 9.18
CA LEU A 190 14.05 2.77 9.43
C LEU A 190 13.03 1.65 9.60
N THR A 191 12.18 1.74 10.62
CA THR A 191 10.98 0.90 10.76
C THR A 191 9.73 1.77 10.65
N THR A 192 8.76 1.36 9.84
CA THR A 192 7.46 2.03 9.74
C THR A 192 6.33 1.02 9.74
N ASP A 193 5.33 1.29 10.57
CA ASP A 193 4.16 0.42 10.73
C ASP A 193 2.89 1.21 10.46
N ILE A 194 1.95 0.55 9.77
CA ILE A 194 0.60 1.06 9.55
C ILE A 194 -0.36 0.00 10.04
N HIS A 195 -1.19 0.35 11.02
CA HIS A 195 -2.26 -0.51 11.53
C HIS A 195 -3.61 0.11 11.21
N LEU A 196 -4.39 -0.56 10.37
CA LEU A 196 -5.67 -0.08 9.86
C LEU A 196 -6.81 -0.91 10.45
N PHE A 197 -7.84 -0.23 10.92
CA PHE A 197 -9.12 -0.82 11.28
C PHE A 197 -10.25 0.12 10.86
N TYR A 198 -10.96 -0.23 9.79
CA TYR A 198 -11.95 0.65 9.15
C TYR A 198 -13.10 -0.15 8.51
N PRO A 199 -14.27 0.46 8.25
CA PRO A 199 -15.39 -0.23 7.61
C PRO A 199 -14.99 -0.84 6.26
N ASN A 200 -15.31 -2.12 6.07
CA ASN A 200 -14.94 -2.84 4.86
C ASN A 200 -15.81 -2.42 3.66
N ALA A 201 -15.25 -2.06 2.51
CA ALA A 201 -16.04 -1.79 1.31
C ALA A 201 -16.81 -3.04 0.82
N LEU A 202 -16.33 -4.23 1.18
CA LEU A 202 -16.96 -5.52 0.91
C LEU A 202 -17.82 -5.94 2.12
N GLN A 203 -18.99 -5.33 2.29
CA GLN A 203 -19.89 -5.68 3.39
C GLN A 203 -20.40 -7.13 3.27
N PRO A 204 -20.43 -7.91 4.37
CA PRO A 204 -20.63 -9.37 4.33
C PRO A 204 -22.04 -9.81 3.93
N ASP A 205 -23.04 -8.94 4.03
CA ASP A 205 -24.40 -9.19 3.54
C ASP A 205 -24.49 -9.24 2.01
N LYS A 206 -23.63 -8.48 1.33
CA LYS A 206 -23.54 -8.42 -0.13
C LYS A 206 -22.40 -9.28 -0.69
N TRP A 207 -21.26 -9.30 -0.03
CA TRP A 207 -20.01 -9.93 -0.47
C TRP A 207 -19.73 -11.17 0.38
N VAL A 208 -20.66 -12.12 0.38
CA VAL A 208 -20.69 -13.25 1.31
C VAL A 208 -19.41 -14.09 1.25
N ARG A 209 -18.83 -14.26 0.07
CA ARG A 209 -17.65 -15.11 -0.16
C ARG A 209 -16.35 -14.31 -0.17
N GLU A 210 -16.40 -13.00 -0.38
CA GLU A 210 -15.21 -12.14 -0.50
C GLU A 210 -14.91 -11.34 0.77
N SER A 211 -15.91 -11.14 1.62
CA SER A 211 -15.78 -10.33 2.82
C SER A 211 -15.14 -11.11 3.97
N GLY A 212 -14.03 -10.59 4.48
CA GLY A 212 -13.46 -11.02 5.76
C GLY A 212 -14.22 -10.49 6.99
N GLY A 213 -15.30 -9.73 6.81
CA GLY A 213 -16.11 -9.14 7.89
C GLY A 213 -16.50 -7.68 7.64
N ALA A 214 -17.31 -7.12 8.55
CA ALA A 214 -17.83 -5.75 8.44
C ALA A 214 -16.75 -4.65 8.52
N PHE A 215 -15.62 -4.96 9.15
CA PHE A 215 -14.43 -4.10 9.23
C PHE A 215 -13.24 -4.79 8.58
N ASN A 216 -12.46 -4.03 7.84
CA ASN A 216 -11.16 -4.47 7.37
C ASN A 216 -10.10 -4.19 8.45
N ARG A 217 -9.26 -5.19 8.71
CA ARG A 217 -8.15 -5.11 9.69
C ARG A 217 -6.85 -5.49 9.01
N VAL A 218 -6.00 -4.51 8.75
CA VAL A 218 -4.74 -4.72 8.02
C VAL A 218 -3.58 -4.15 8.81
N SER A 219 -2.44 -4.81 8.75
CA SER A 219 -1.17 -4.22 9.18
C SER A 219 -0.16 -4.33 8.07
N GLU A 220 0.60 -3.27 7.85
CA GLU A 220 1.75 -3.23 6.95
C GLU A 220 2.96 -2.79 7.75
N LEU A 221 4.04 -3.55 7.63
CA LEU A 221 5.23 -3.43 8.47
C LEU A 221 6.44 -3.38 7.54
N PHE A 222 7.23 -2.31 7.63
CA PHE A 222 8.37 -2.08 6.76
C PHE A 222 9.65 -1.95 7.57
N THR A 223 10.73 -2.53 7.07
CA THR A 223 12.08 -2.26 7.54
C THR A 223 12.94 -1.91 6.35
N TYR A 224 13.57 -0.74 6.39
CA TYR A 224 14.50 -0.25 5.38
C TYR A 224 15.92 -0.38 5.92
N VAL A 225 16.83 -0.88 5.09
CA VAL A 225 18.28 -0.80 5.33
C VAL A 225 18.88 0.14 4.30
N ILE A 226 19.49 1.21 4.79
CA ILE A 226 19.90 2.36 4.00
C ILE A 226 21.38 2.62 4.24
N LYS A 227 22.15 2.89 3.19
CA LYS A 227 23.54 3.32 3.34
C LYS A 227 23.56 4.72 3.90
N ARG A 228 24.25 4.94 5.03
CA ARG A 228 24.31 6.24 5.71
C ARG A 228 24.83 7.33 4.78
N LYS A 229 25.91 7.03 4.05
CA LYS A 229 26.51 7.96 3.07
C LYS A 229 25.53 8.47 2.01
N ASP A 230 24.50 7.70 1.65
CA ASP A 230 23.53 8.09 0.62
C ASP A 230 22.49 9.06 1.20
N LEU A 231 22.09 8.90 2.47
CA LEU A 231 21.26 9.87 3.20
C LEU A 231 21.98 11.22 3.35
N GLU A 232 23.27 11.18 3.70
CA GLU A 232 24.10 12.36 3.89
C GLU A 232 24.51 13.06 2.57
N ASN A 233 24.27 12.42 1.41
CA ASN A 233 24.68 12.95 0.11
C ASN A 233 23.70 14.01 -0.44
N PRO A 234 24.13 15.29 -0.60
CA PRO A 234 23.27 16.36 -1.09
C PRO A 234 22.99 16.32 -2.60
N LYS A 235 23.61 15.39 -3.34
CA LYS A 235 23.39 15.23 -4.78
C LYS A 235 22.32 14.20 -5.15
N LEU A 236 21.88 13.38 -4.19
CA LEU A 236 20.93 12.30 -4.44
C LEU A 236 19.51 12.77 -4.19
N THR A 237 18.69 12.95 -5.21
CA THR A 237 17.27 13.31 -5.07
C THR A 237 16.37 12.11 -4.75
N HIS A 238 16.90 10.92 -4.94
CA HIS A 238 16.34 9.65 -4.47
C HIS A 238 17.45 8.86 -3.76
N VAL A 239 17.10 8.19 -2.66
CA VAL A 239 17.99 7.29 -1.91
C VAL A 239 17.45 5.87 -2.04
N LYS A 240 18.27 4.97 -2.60
CA LYS A 240 17.91 3.56 -2.68
C LYS A 240 18.03 2.91 -1.31
N ALA A 241 17.06 2.08 -0.99
CA ALA A 241 17.09 1.15 0.14
C ALA A 241 16.73 -0.25 -0.36
N VAL A 242 17.22 -1.25 0.37
CA VAL A 242 16.68 -2.61 0.29
C VAL A 242 16.04 -2.89 1.64
N GLY A 243 14.88 -3.54 1.63
CA GLY A 243 14.13 -3.73 2.86
C GLY A 243 13.20 -4.93 2.79
N SER A 244 12.55 -5.17 3.93
CA SER A 244 11.49 -6.16 4.07
C SER A 244 10.14 -5.47 4.27
N TRP A 245 9.13 -5.97 3.59
CA TRP A 245 7.74 -5.61 3.80
C TRP A 245 6.96 -6.84 4.22
N SER A 246 6.28 -6.76 5.37
CA SER A 246 5.33 -7.77 5.80
C SER A 246 3.93 -7.18 5.90
N ARG A 247 2.93 -8.00 5.61
CA ARG A 247 1.52 -7.59 5.71
C ARG A 247 0.70 -8.68 6.36
N ILE A 248 -0.19 -8.28 7.26
CA ILE A 248 -1.22 -9.13 7.84
C ILE A 248 -2.58 -8.59 7.37
N THR A 249 -3.42 -9.45 6.79
CA THR A 249 -4.70 -9.05 6.20
C THR A 249 -5.66 -10.24 6.22
N PRO A 250 -6.99 -10.03 6.22
CA PRO A 250 -7.93 -11.12 5.99
C PRO A 250 -7.64 -11.85 4.66
N TRP A 251 -8.27 -12.99 4.45
CA TRP A 251 -8.24 -13.66 3.15
C TRP A 251 -8.53 -12.68 2.01
N LEU A 252 -7.81 -12.83 0.89
CA LEU A 252 -8.01 -11.93 -0.24
C LEU A 252 -9.41 -12.15 -0.82
N PRO A 253 -10.11 -11.08 -1.24
CA PRO A 253 -11.48 -11.17 -1.75
C PRO A 253 -11.67 -12.26 -2.81
N TRP A 254 -10.74 -12.34 -3.77
CA TRP A 254 -10.80 -13.30 -4.87
C TRP A 254 -10.52 -14.75 -4.46
N MET A 255 -10.05 -15.00 -3.24
CA MET A 255 -9.90 -16.37 -2.71
C MET A 255 -11.24 -17.00 -2.31
N LEU A 256 -12.32 -16.22 -2.22
CA LEU A 256 -13.68 -16.69 -1.90
C LEU A 256 -13.80 -17.42 -0.54
N MET A 257 -13.05 -16.97 0.45
CA MET A 257 -12.97 -17.57 1.79
C MET A 257 -14.04 -17.05 2.77
N GLY A 258 -14.68 -15.91 2.46
CA GLY A 258 -15.58 -15.19 3.34
C GLY A 258 -14.96 -14.97 4.73
N GLN A 259 -15.74 -15.27 5.75
CA GLN A 259 -15.35 -15.15 7.15
C GLN A 259 -14.69 -16.42 7.72
N ALA A 260 -14.04 -17.23 6.86
CA ALA A 260 -13.32 -18.42 7.31
C ALA A 260 -12.24 -18.05 8.36
N PRO A 261 -12.08 -18.84 9.44
CA PRO A 261 -11.01 -18.62 10.40
C PRO A 261 -9.63 -18.61 9.73
N GLY A 262 -8.76 -17.71 10.18
CA GLY A 262 -7.43 -17.50 9.63
C GLY A 262 -7.29 -16.19 8.86
N HIS A 263 -6.12 -16.02 8.23
CA HIS A 263 -5.74 -14.79 7.54
C HIS A 263 -4.56 -15.03 6.60
N ILE A 264 -4.18 -13.99 5.87
CA ILE A 264 -3.01 -13.96 5.00
C ILE A 264 -1.86 -13.22 5.70
N SER A 265 -0.66 -13.76 5.53
CA SER A 265 0.60 -13.10 5.89
C SER A 265 1.54 -13.01 4.69
N TYR A 266 2.01 -11.80 4.37
CA TYR A 266 3.00 -11.53 3.33
C TYR A 266 4.38 -11.40 3.96
N PHE A 267 5.39 -11.97 3.31
CA PHE A 267 6.79 -11.75 3.63
C PHE A 267 7.54 -11.44 2.34
N CYS A 268 7.73 -10.14 2.09
CA CYS A 268 8.31 -9.60 0.88
C CYS A 268 9.62 -8.87 1.16
N SER A 269 10.47 -8.82 0.14
CA SER A 269 11.56 -7.85 0.04
C SER A 269 11.16 -6.77 -0.97
N PHE A 270 11.74 -5.59 -0.82
CA PHE A 270 11.53 -4.49 -1.76
C PHE A 270 12.83 -3.73 -2.02
N GLY A 271 12.82 -2.94 -3.08
CA GLY A 271 13.88 -2.01 -3.43
C GLY A 271 13.47 -1.06 -4.54
N ALA A 272 14.45 -0.58 -5.30
CA ALA A 272 14.22 0.27 -6.47
C ALA A 272 15.07 -0.18 -7.66
N TYR A 273 14.50 -0.06 -8.85
CA TYR A 273 15.17 -0.20 -10.15
C TYR A 273 15.68 1.15 -10.64
N ASP A 274 16.67 1.14 -11.54
CA ASP A 274 17.15 2.36 -12.22
C ASP A 274 16.35 2.65 -13.50
N SER A 275 15.84 1.58 -14.14
CA SER A 275 15.13 1.66 -15.40
C SER A 275 13.88 0.80 -15.41
N VAL A 276 12.88 1.22 -16.20
CA VAL A 276 11.74 0.38 -16.57
C VAL A 276 12.19 -0.91 -17.27
N ASN A 277 13.40 -0.92 -17.84
CA ASN A 277 13.98 -2.10 -18.46
C ASN A 277 14.49 -3.15 -17.46
N ASP A 278 14.72 -2.76 -16.20
CA ASP A 278 15.16 -3.67 -15.13
C ASP A 278 13.97 -4.43 -14.51
N ILE A 279 12.73 -3.98 -14.77
CA ILE A 279 11.52 -4.72 -14.40
C ILE A 279 11.50 -6.02 -15.23
N PRO A 280 11.28 -7.20 -14.60
CA PRO A 280 11.18 -8.46 -15.33
C PRO A 280 10.21 -8.37 -16.51
N ALA A 281 10.60 -8.93 -17.65
CA ALA A 281 9.87 -8.71 -18.89
C ALA A 281 8.41 -9.20 -18.81
N ASP A 282 8.18 -10.35 -18.19
CA ASP A 282 6.85 -10.94 -18.05
C ASP A 282 5.88 -10.07 -17.24
N ILE A 283 6.33 -9.51 -16.11
CA ILE A 283 5.50 -8.63 -15.28
C ILE A 283 5.30 -7.26 -15.92
N ARG A 284 6.32 -6.73 -16.62
CA ARG A 284 6.20 -5.49 -17.39
C ARG A 284 5.17 -5.63 -18.51
N GLU A 285 5.20 -6.73 -19.25
CA GLU A 285 4.22 -6.98 -20.33
C GLU A 285 2.83 -7.28 -19.77
N ALA A 286 2.71 -7.98 -18.64
CA ALA A 286 1.43 -8.16 -17.96
C ALA A 286 0.79 -6.83 -17.54
N ALA A 287 1.60 -5.90 -16.99
CA ALA A 287 1.15 -4.55 -16.65
C ALA A 287 0.72 -3.75 -17.89
N ARG A 288 1.54 -3.78 -18.95
CA ARG A 288 1.24 -3.11 -20.23
C ARG A 288 -0.07 -3.62 -20.84
N ALA A 289 -0.31 -4.94 -20.77
CA ALA A 289 -1.52 -5.56 -21.28
C ALA A 289 -2.78 -5.18 -20.48
N MET A 290 -2.64 -4.84 -19.19
CA MET A 290 -3.74 -4.27 -18.42
C MET A 290 -4.02 -2.82 -18.82
N ASP A 291 -2.98 -1.99 -18.84
CA ASP A 291 -3.02 -0.60 -19.32
C ASP A 291 -1.57 -0.05 -19.36
N PRO A 292 -1.09 0.55 -20.46
CA PRO A 292 0.25 1.16 -20.51
C PRO A 292 0.53 2.18 -19.40
N LYS A 293 -0.50 2.80 -18.79
CA LYS A 293 -0.34 3.78 -17.70
C LYS A 293 0.36 3.23 -16.45
N TRP A 294 0.35 1.91 -16.26
CA TRP A 294 1.01 1.27 -15.11
C TRP A 294 2.54 1.39 -15.16
N LEU A 295 3.11 1.74 -16.32
CA LEU A 295 4.56 1.92 -16.51
C LEU A 295 5.02 3.38 -16.34
N ALA A 296 4.22 4.21 -15.67
CA ALA A 296 4.56 5.59 -15.35
C ALA A 296 3.79 6.08 -14.12
N SER A 297 4.38 7.04 -13.41
CA SER A 297 3.72 7.73 -12.29
C SER A 297 2.60 8.67 -12.79
N PRO A 298 1.62 9.02 -11.92
CA PRO A 298 0.70 10.12 -12.22
C PRO A 298 1.44 11.44 -12.42
N THR A 299 1.04 12.21 -13.43
CA THR A 299 1.52 13.59 -13.64
C THR A 299 0.70 14.61 -12.86
N GLU A 300 -0.57 14.28 -12.58
CA GLU A 300 -1.51 15.12 -11.86
C GLU A 300 -1.99 14.47 -10.57
N ASP A 301 -2.40 15.31 -9.61
CA ASP A 301 -3.01 14.85 -8.37
C ASP A 301 -4.52 14.67 -8.59
N TYR A 302 -4.96 13.42 -8.57
CA TYR A 302 -6.38 13.05 -8.62
C TYR A 302 -6.68 12.06 -7.51
N GLY A 303 -7.96 11.74 -7.33
CA GLY A 303 -8.37 10.84 -6.28
C GLY A 303 -9.87 10.52 -6.32
N PRO A 304 -10.38 9.81 -5.30
CA PRO A 304 -9.68 9.47 -4.05
C PRO A 304 -8.60 8.40 -4.20
N SER A 305 -7.60 8.41 -3.30
CA SER A 305 -6.68 7.28 -3.12
C SER A 305 -7.45 6.12 -2.49
N LEU A 306 -7.44 4.96 -3.14
CA LEU A 306 -8.18 3.78 -2.71
C LEU A 306 -7.25 2.60 -2.47
N SER A 307 -7.58 1.76 -1.48
CA SER A 307 -6.90 0.49 -1.32
C SER A 307 -7.40 -0.54 -2.34
N SER A 308 -6.71 -1.67 -2.43
CA SER A 308 -7.11 -2.78 -3.29
C SER A 308 -8.52 -3.31 -2.96
N ILE A 309 -9.03 -3.12 -1.73
CA ILE A 309 -10.38 -3.57 -1.33
C ILE A 309 -11.46 -2.66 -1.93
N GLU A 310 -11.30 -1.34 -1.87
CA GLU A 310 -12.25 -0.41 -2.50
C GLU A 310 -12.21 -0.54 -4.03
N ASN A 311 -11.02 -0.75 -4.61
CA ASN A 311 -10.90 -1.06 -6.04
C ASN A 311 -11.58 -2.38 -6.40
N TYR A 312 -11.45 -3.42 -5.57
CA TYR A 312 -12.19 -4.67 -5.76
C TYR A 312 -13.71 -4.43 -5.79
N ALA A 313 -14.23 -3.67 -4.82
CA ALA A 313 -15.65 -3.35 -4.74
C ALA A 313 -16.18 -2.56 -5.96
N ARG A 314 -15.33 -1.75 -6.60
CA ARG A 314 -15.67 -0.95 -7.79
C ARG A 314 -15.67 -1.76 -9.09
N PHE A 315 -14.69 -2.65 -9.25
CA PHE A 315 -14.42 -3.30 -10.53
C PHE A 315 -14.83 -4.77 -10.59
N GLN A 316 -15.23 -5.36 -9.47
CA GLN A 316 -15.69 -6.75 -9.40
C GLN A 316 -17.16 -6.82 -9.05
N THR A 317 -17.77 -7.98 -9.29
CA THR A 317 -19.13 -8.31 -8.84
C THR A 317 -19.07 -9.44 -7.82
N PRO A 318 -19.96 -9.45 -6.81
CA PRO A 318 -20.02 -10.56 -5.85
C PRO A 318 -20.17 -11.91 -6.56
N ALA A 319 -19.39 -12.89 -6.11
CA ALA A 319 -19.45 -14.26 -6.59
C ALA A 319 -20.76 -14.92 -6.15
N PRO A 320 -21.32 -15.83 -6.97
CA PRO A 320 -22.48 -16.61 -6.56
C PRO A 320 -22.22 -17.37 -5.26
N VAL A 321 -23.25 -17.46 -4.42
CA VAL A 321 -23.24 -18.24 -3.18
C VAL A 321 -23.96 -19.57 -3.43
N PRO A 322 -23.25 -20.69 -3.53
CA PRO A 322 -23.89 -22.00 -3.68
C PRO A 322 -24.86 -22.29 -2.53
N ALA A 323 -25.93 -23.03 -2.81
CA ALA A 323 -26.86 -23.45 -1.77
C ALA A 323 -26.12 -24.25 -0.68
N GLY A 324 -26.28 -23.86 0.59
CA GLY A 324 -25.59 -24.50 1.72
C GLY A 324 -24.11 -24.15 1.85
N TRP A 325 -23.58 -23.21 1.05
CA TRP A 325 -22.20 -22.76 1.19
C TRP A 325 -21.95 -22.19 2.59
N THR A 326 -20.83 -22.59 3.19
CA THR A 326 -20.33 -22.05 4.45
C THR A 326 -18.83 -21.78 4.32
N PRO A 327 -18.28 -20.80 5.06
CA PRO A 327 -16.85 -20.56 5.04
C PRO A 327 -16.05 -21.81 5.42
N PRO A 328 -14.96 -22.15 4.70
CA PRO A 328 -14.18 -23.35 4.99
C PRO A 328 -13.59 -23.31 6.40
N GLN A 329 -13.80 -24.39 7.16
CA GLN A 329 -13.34 -24.50 8.53
C GLN A 329 -11.92 -25.08 8.62
N PRO A 330 -11.12 -24.71 9.64
CA PRO A 330 -9.87 -25.39 9.94
C PRO A 330 -10.09 -26.89 10.23
N PRO A 331 -9.07 -27.74 10.07
CA PRO A 331 -9.10 -29.10 10.59
C PRO A 331 -9.38 -29.12 12.10
N PRO A 332 -9.89 -30.24 12.66
CA PRO A 332 -10.04 -30.36 14.10
C PRO A 332 -8.67 -30.27 14.81
N PRO A 333 -8.64 -29.81 16.08
CA PRO A 333 -7.42 -29.77 16.87
C PRO A 333 -6.74 -31.14 16.94
N ARG A 334 -5.40 -31.15 16.85
CA ARG A 334 -4.62 -32.38 17.03
C ARG A 334 -4.68 -32.80 18.49
N THR A 335 -5.08 -34.04 18.75
CA THR A 335 -4.93 -34.64 20.07
C THR A 335 -3.54 -35.25 20.20
N LEU A 336 -2.80 -34.85 21.23
CA LEU A 336 -1.60 -35.59 21.60
C LEU A 336 -2.03 -36.92 22.22
N PRO A 337 -1.33 -38.03 21.94
CA PRO A 337 -1.52 -39.25 22.71
C PRO A 337 -1.29 -38.94 24.20
N PRO A 338 -1.99 -39.63 25.12
CA PRO A 338 -1.76 -39.46 26.54
C PRO A 338 -0.27 -39.64 26.85
N MET A 339 0.30 -38.72 27.62
CA MET A 339 1.70 -38.85 28.03
C MET A 339 1.87 -40.16 28.81
N PRO A 340 2.95 -40.92 28.56
CA PRO A 340 3.23 -42.10 29.37
C PRO A 340 3.33 -41.72 30.85
N PRO A 341 2.89 -42.59 31.77
CA PRO A 341 3.03 -42.34 33.20
C PRO A 341 4.50 -42.05 33.54
N LYS A 342 4.72 -41.03 34.38
CA LYS A 342 6.06 -40.61 34.84
C LYS A 342 6.72 -41.66 35.70
#